data_AF-A0A926VNL3-F1
#
_entry.id   AF-A0A926VNL3-F1
#
_cell.length_a   1.000
_cell.length_b   1.000
_cell.length_c   1.000
_cell.angle_alpha   90.00
_cell.angle_beta   90.00
_cell.angle_gamma   90.00
#
_symmetry.space_group_name_H-M   'P 1'
#
loop_
_entity.id
_entity.type
_entity.pdbx_description
1 polymer ?
#
loop_
_entity_poly.entity_id
_entity_poly.type
_entity_poly.pdbx_seq_one_letter_code
_entity_poly.pdbx_strand_id
1 'polypeptide(L)'
;MNSWKYFSKLKRFKQLVLTTFLSDIPTIFGGVKLRALLYRTIFAQIGSSVYIQDGVEFLSTDSIEIGNGVYIFKGVRMDGKGNENNRIHLKNGVVIERNVVIGALNNTCIDIGQDTFIGPNVCISGPGDIKIGKHCLIAAHTGIYANNHNFTDPTEPIKYQGITCEGIVIEDDCWLGHGVKVLDGVTIGRGSVIGAGAVVTKDIPPFSVAVGIPARVIKSRDGKELAQSTELPMSSSN
;
A
#
# COMPACT_ATOMS: atom_id res chain seq x y z
N MET A 1 37.24 -6.42 -12.34
CA MET A 1 35.85 -6.18 -12.78
C MET A 1 34.91 -6.80 -11.75
N ASN A 2 34.29 -5.99 -10.88
CA ASN A 2 33.67 -6.45 -9.61
C ASN A 2 32.65 -7.59 -9.82
N SER A 3 32.93 -8.78 -9.27
CA SER A 3 32.06 -9.95 -9.40
C SER A 3 30.63 -9.68 -8.89
N TRP A 4 30.47 -8.80 -7.89
CA TRP A 4 29.19 -8.34 -7.39
C TRP A 4 28.30 -7.68 -8.45
N LYS A 5 28.86 -6.79 -9.29
CA LYS A 5 28.11 -6.11 -10.37
C LYS A 5 27.72 -7.08 -11.48
N TYR A 6 28.51 -8.12 -11.70
CA TYR A 6 28.18 -9.17 -12.66
C TYR A 6 27.07 -10.07 -12.12
N PHE A 7 27.16 -10.46 -10.85
CA PHE A 7 26.15 -11.26 -10.17
C PHE A 7 24.79 -10.55 -10.11
N SER A 8 24.78 -9.24 -9.83
CA SER A 8 23.55 -8.44 -9.83
C SER A 8 22.93 -8.29 -11.22
N LYS A 9 23.76 -8.14 -12.27
CA LYS A 9 23.29 -8.12 -13.67
C LYS A 9 22.67 -9.46 -14.08
N LEU A 10 23.29 -10.58 -13.71
CA LEU A 10 22.76 -11.92 -14.01
C LEU A 10 21.45 -12.19 -13.26
N LYS A 11 21.37 -11.80 -11.98
CA LYS A 11 20.14 -11.87 -11.17
C LYS A 11 19.02 -11.06 -11.80
N ARG A 12 19.30 -9.81 -12.20
CA ARG A 12 18.33 -8.93 -12.89
C ARG A 12 17.90 -9.48 -14.25
N PHE A 13 18.83 -10.02 -15.03
CA PHE A 13 18.51 -10.68 -16.30
C PHE A 13 17.57 -11.87 -16.09
N LYS A 14 17.89 -12.73 -15.11
CA LYS A 14 17.03 -13.87 -14.72
C LYS A 14 15.63 -13.41 -14.28
N GLN A 15 15.55 -12.37 -13.44
CA GLN A 15 14.27 -11.77 -13.03
C GLN A 15 13.47 -11.33 -14.26
N LEU A 16 14.06 -10.55 -15.17
CA LEU A 16 13.41 -10.05 -16.37
C LEU A 16 12.89 -11.19 -17.26
N VAL A 17 13.70 -12.22 -17.50
CA VAL A 17 13.30 -13.38 -18.29
C VAL A 17 12.10 -14.07 -17.64
N LEU A 18 12.19 -14.39 -16.34
CA LEU A 18 11.13 -15.12 -15.66
C LEU A 18 9.85 -14.30 -15.52
N THR A 19 9.91 -13.01 -15.20
CA THR A 19 8.70 -12.19 -15.11
C THR A 19 8.08 -11.93 -16.48
N THR A 20 8.89 -11.71 -17.53
CA THR A 20 8.37 -11.45 -18.89
C THR A 20 7.69 -12.69 -19.48
N PHE A 21 8.35 -13.85 -19.44
CA PHE A 21 7.82 -15.05 -20.10
C PHE A 21 6.77 -15.79 -19.27
N LEU A 22 6.76 -15.67 -17.94
CA LEU A 22 5.79 -16.37 -17.08
C LEU A 22 4.55 -15.53 -16.73
N SER A 23 4.64 -14.19 -16.82
CA SER A 23 3.50 -13.31 -16.55
C SER A 23 2.30 -13.65 -17.44
N ASP A 24 2.55 -13.89 -18.73
CA ASP A 24 1.48 -14.06 -19.73
C ASP A 24 1.05 -15.52 -19.94
N ILE A 25 1.64 -16.48 -19.20
CA ILE A 25 1.19 -17.88 -19.27
C ILE A 25 -0.23 -17.98 -18.71
N PRO A 26 -1.20 -18.52 -19.46
CA PRO A 26 -2.58 -18.62 -18.98
C PRO A 26 -2.71 -19.41 -17.68
N THR A 27 -3.55 -18.92 -16.77
CA THR A 27 -3.82 -19.51 -15.46
C THR A 27 -4.33 -20.97 -15.54
N ILE A 28 -5.06 -21.31 -16.61
CA ILE A 28 -5.80 -22.58 -16.77
C ILE A 28 -4.89 -23.81 -16.99
N PHE A 29 -3.71 -23.64 -17.58
CA PHE A 29 -2.80 -24.76 -17.89
C PHE A 29 -1.74 -25.01 -16.81
N GLY A 30 -2.13 -24.93 -15.53
CA GLY A 30 -1.20 -25.08 -14.40
C GLY A 30 -0.24 -23.89 -14.21
N GLY A 31 -0.47 -22.78 -14.94
CA GLY A 31 0.37 -21.58 -14.90
C GLY A 31 0.54 -20.99 -13.49
N VAL A 32 -0.47 -21.12 -12.62
CA VAL A 32 -0.39 -20.71 -11.21
C VAL A 32 0.68 -21.50 -10.46
N LYS A 33 0.65 -22.84 -10.54
CA LYS A 33 1.63 -23.70 -9.86
C LYS A 33 3.03 -23.48 -10.43
N LEU A 34 3.14 -23.31 -11.75
CA LEU A 34 4.40 -23.02 -12.43
C LEU A 34 5.01 -21.69 -11.96
N ARG A 35 4.23 -20.60 -11.94
CA ARG A 35 4.67 -19.30 -11.39
C ARG A 35 5.07 -19.42 -9.94
N ALA A 36 4.23 -20.02 -9.09
CA ALA A 36 4.52 -20.20 -7.68
C ALA A 36 5.82 -20.97 -7.43
N LEU A 37 6.16 -21.95 -8.28
CA LEU A 37 7.41 -22.72 -8.21
C LEU A 37 8.61 -21.92 -8.71
N LEU A 38 8.52 -21.31 -9.89
CA LEU A 38 9.65 -20.64 -10.54
C LEU A 38 10.00 -19.29 -9.87
N TYR A 39 8.99 -18.58 -9.38
CA TYR A 39 9.17 -17.30 -8.69
C TYR A 39 9.90 -17.45 -7.34
N ARG A 40 9.89 -18.64 -6.72
CA ARG A 40 10.74 -18.92 -5.53
C ARG A 40 12.22 -18.65 -5.76
N THR A 41 12.66 -18.68 -7.02
CA THR A 41 14.07 -18.52 -7.35
C THR A 41 14.50 -17.06 -7.59
N ILE A 42 13.57 -16.10 -7.48
CA ILE A 42 13.82 -14.67 -7.76
C ILE A 42 13.26 -13.69 -6.72
N PHE A 43 12.27 -14.10 -5.92
CA PHE A 43 11.75 -13.28 -4.82
C PHE A 43 12.69 -13.29 -3.62
N ALA A 44 12.65 -12.23 -2.80
CA ALA A 44 13.36 -12.22 -1.51
C ALA A 44 12.83 -13.33 -0.60
N GLN A 45 11.50 -13.44 -0.53
CA GLN A 45 10.79 -14.53 0.12
C GLN A 45 9.45 -14.76 -0.58
N ILE A 46 9.04 -16.02 -0.72
CA ILE A 46 7.70 -16.38 -1.17
C ILE A 46 7.22 -17.62 -0.41
N GLY A 47 5.97 -17.57 0.05
CA GLY A 47 5.32 -18.66 0.75
C GLY A 47 5.23 -19.95 -0.08
N SER A 48 4.98 -21.06 0.60
CA SER A 48 4.80 -22.37 -0.02
C SER A 48 3.46 -22.46 -0.78
N SER A 49 2.46 -21.68 -0.37
CA SER A 49 1.14 -21.58 -0.99
C SER A 49 0.87 -20.13 -1.38
N VAL A 50 0.98 -19.80 -2.67
CA VAL A 50 0.68 -18.47 -3.20
C VAL A 50 -0.05 -18.62 -4.52
N TYR A 51 -1.12 -17.87 -4.71
CA TYR A 51 -1.87 -17.80 -5.96
C TYR A 51 -1.50 -16.52 -6.70
N ILE A 52 -0.93 -16.66 -7.91
CA ILE A 52 -0.56 -15.53 -8.78
C ILE A 52 -1.20 -15.74 -10.15
N GLN A 53 -2.16 -14.86 -10.49
CA GLN A 53 -2.84 -14.89 -11.78
C GLN A 53 -1.91 -14.43 -12.93
N ASP A 54 -2.31 -14.72 -14.17
CA ASP A 54 -1.68 -14.14 -15.37
C ASP A 54 -1.79 -12.61 -15.38
N GLY A 55 -0.78 -11.94 -15.94
CA GLY A 55 -0.73 -10.49 -16.08
C GLY A 55 -0.43 -9.73 -14.78
N VAL A 56 0.26 -10.37 -13.82
CA VAL A 56 0.80 -9.69 -12.64
C VAL A 56 2.23 -9.23 -12.94
N GLU A 57 2.49 -7.94 -12.78
CA GLU A 57 3.78 -7.33 -13.03
C GLU A 57 4.57 -7.17 -11.71
N PHE A 58 5.75 -7.78 -11.65
CA PHE A 58 6.70 -7.58 -10.56
C PHE A 58 7.96 -6.90 -11.06
N LEU A 59 8.36 -5.84 -10.37
CA LEU A 59 9.53 -5.04 -10.67
C LEU A 59 10.41 -4.99 -9.42
N SER A 60 11.65 -5.49 -9.55
CA SER A 60 12.56 -5.77 -8.41
C SER A 60 11.98 -6.80 -7.43
N THR A 61 11.86 -8.07 -7.85
CA THR A 61 11.32 -9.14 -6.99
C THR A 61 12.15 -9.39 -5.72
N ASP A 62 13.41 -8.97 -5.71
CA ASP A 62 14.30 -9.09 -4.55
C ASP A 62 14.08 -8.03 -3.47
N SER A 63 13.18 -7.08 -3.68
CA SER A 63 12.61 -6.21 -2.64
C SER A 63 11.24 -6.68 -2.16
N ILE A 64 10.72 -7.79 -2.66
CA ILE A 64 9.34 -8.23 -2.41
C ILE A 64 9.34 -9.54 -1.62
N GLU A 65 8.61 -9.54 -0.50
CA GLU A 65 8.38 -10.71 0.35
C GLU A 65 6.88 -11.04 0.39
N ILE A 66 6.55 -12.30 0.11
CA ILE A 66 5.17 -12.79 0.05
C ILE A 66 4.98 -13.94 1.04
N GLY A 67 4.01 -13.82 1.92
CA GLY A 67 3.62 -14.84 2.89
C GLY A 67 2.88 -16.03 2.29
N ASN A 68 2.46 -16.96 3.14
CA ASN A 68 1.63 -18.10 2.77
C ASN A 68 0.16 -17.70 2.63
N GLY A 69 -0.56 -18.36 1.74
CA GLY A 69 -1.99 -18.12 1.49
C GLY A 69 -2.28 -16.79 0.82
N VAL A 70 -1.29 -16.15 0.19
CA VAL A 70 -1.49 -14.86 -0.50
C VAL A 70 -2.10 -15.07 -1.88
N TYR A 71 -3.07 -14.24 -2.23
CA TYR A 71 -3.72 -14.20 -3.54
C TYR A 71 -3.44 -12.89 -4.24
N ILE A 72 -2.92 -12.97 -5.47
CA ILE A 72 -2.59 -11.80 -6.30
C ILE A 72 -3.29 -11.97 -7.65
N PHE A 73 -4.26 -11.10 -7.90
CA PHE A 73 -5.10 -11.15 -9.10
C PHE A 73 -4.51 -10.36 -10.28
N LYS A 74 -5.08 -10.58 -11.46
CA LYS A 74 -4.61 -10.02 -12.73
C LYS A 74 -4.50 -8.50 -12.70
N GLY A 75 -3.46 -7.96 -13.34
CA GLY A 75 -3.23 -6.53 -13.51
C GLY A 75 -2.58 -5.87 -12.30
N VAL A 76 -2.30 -6.62 -11.24
CA VAL A 76 -1.53 -6.10 -10.09
C VAL A 76 -0.12 -5.77 -10.54
N ARG A 77 0.36 -4.60 -10.11
CA ARG A 77 1.74 -4.15 -10.31
C ARG A 77 2.39 -3.87 -8.97
N MET A 78 3.52 -4.51 -8.71
CA MET A 78 4.36 -4.24 -7.53
C MET A 78 5.74 -3.77 -7.99
N ASP A 79 6.10 -2.56 -7.59
CA ASP A 79 7.33 -1.89 -8.00
C ASP A 79 8.19 -1.51 -6.80
N GLY A 80 9.30 -2.23 -6.62
CA GLY A 80 10.35 -1.90 -5.65
C GLY A 80 11.64 -1.42 -6.32
N LYS A 81 11.60 -0.98 -7.58
CA LYS A 81 12.79 -0.39 -8.25
C LYS A 81 13.19 0.95 -7.62
N GLY A 82 14.36 1.44 -8.02
CA GLY A 82 14.83 2.78 -7.69
C GLY A 82 15.84 2.82 -6.55
N ASN A 83 15.64 2.00 -5.51
CA ASN A 83 16.53 1.96 -4.34
C ASN A 83 16.67 0.52 -3.81
N GLU A 84 17.89 0.12 -3.40
CA GLU A 84 18.17 -1.24 -2.88
C GLU A 84 17.53 -1.52 -1.51
N ASN A 85 17.16 -0.46 -0.78
CA ASN A 85 16.50 -0.55 0.51
C ASN A 85 14.97 -0.62 0.43
N ASN A 86 14.40 -0.50 -0.77
CA ASN A 86 12.95 -0.61 -0.93
C ASN A 86 12.48 -2.01 -0.49
N ARG A 87 11.35 -2.07 0.20
CA ARG A 87 10.75 -3.31 0.69
C ARG A 87 9.24 -3.28 0.50
N ILE A 88 8.68 -4.37 0.01
CA ILE A 88 7.24 -4.62 -0.06
C ILE A 88 6.97 -5.97 0.59
N HIS A 89 6.22 -5.96 1.69
CA HIS A 89 5.89 -7.17 2.44
C HIS A 89 4.39 -7.43 2.41
N LEU A 90 4.00 -8.59 1.88
CA LEU A 90 2.65 -9.13 2.01
C LEU A 90 2.69 -10.25 3.04
N LYS A 91 2.06 -10.06 4.21
CA LYS A 91 1.99 -11.12 5.22
C LYS A 91 1.01 -12.22 4.80
N ASN A 92 0.89 -13.26 5.63
CA ASN A 92 0.07 -14.43 5.31
C ASN A 92 -1.40 -14.04 5.06
N GLY A 93 -2.06 -14.74 4.14
CA GLY A 93 -3.50 -14.58 3.88
C GLY A 93 -3.90 -13.26 3.21
N VAL A 94 -2.94 -12.39 2.84
CA VAL A 94 -3.25 -11.14 2.14
C VAL A 94 -3.87 -11.43 0.78
N VAL A 95 -4.91 -10.67 0.44
CA VAL A 95 -5.58 -10.73 -0.86
C VAL A 95 -5.43 -9.39 -1.57
N ILE A 96 -4.83 -9.40 -2.75
CA ILE A 96 -4.64 -8.23 -3.60
C ILE A 96 -5.45 -8.40 -4.89
N GLU A 97 -6.55 -7.66 -4.99
CA GLU A 97 -7.46 -7.70 -6.14
C GLU A 97 -6.90 -7.02 -7.39
N ARG A 98 -7.66 -7.13 -8.48
CA ARG A 98 -7.24 -6.71 -9.82
C ARG A 98 -6.81 -5.24 -9.88
N ASN A 99 -5.80 -4.99 -10.72
CA ASN A 99 -5.30 -3.65 -11.03
C ASN A 99 -4.83 -2.82 -9.82
N VAL A 100 -4.46 -3.47 -8.71
CA VAL A 100 -3.83 -2.78 -7.58
C VAL A 100 -2.40 -2.40 -7.96
N VAL A 101 -2.01 -1.17 -7.63
CA VAL A 101 -0.64 -0.68 -7.81
C VAL A 101 0.00 -0.49 -6.43
N ILE A 102 1.17 -1.09 -6.22
CA ILE A 102 1.98 -0.93 -5.02
C ILE A 102 3.38 -0.47 -5.44
N GLY A 103 3.78 0.74 -5.02
CA GLY A 103 5.04 1.36 -5.42
C GLY A 103 5.87 1.84 -4.23
N ALA A 104 6.97 1.15 -3.94
CA ALA A 104 8.01 1.61 -3.00
C ALA A 104 9.07 2.37 -3.79
N LEU A 105 9.19 3.68 -3.57
CA LEU A 105 9.93 4.55 -4.49
C LEU A 105 11.36 4.85 -4.06
N ASN A 106 11.58 5.30 -2.81
CA ASN A 106 12.91 5.76 -2.39
C ASN A 106 13.18 5.46 -0.91
N ASN A 107 13.87 4.35 -0.66
CA ASN A 107 14.14 3.86 0.70
C ASN A 107 12.84 3.67 1.49
N THR A 108 11.86 3.05 0.84
CA THR A 108 10.48 2.93 1.32
C THR A 108 10.16 1.49 1.69
N CYS A 109 9.49 1.31 2.83
CA CYS A 109 8.89 0.04 3.25
C CYS A 109 7.36 0.12 3.16
N ILE A 110 6.76 -0.83 2.44
CA ILE A 110 5.31 -1.03 2.41
C ILE A 110 4.99 -2.38 3.04
N ASP A 111 4.35 -2.37 4.20
CA ASP A 111 3.95 -3.55 4.95
C ASP A 111 2.43 -3.72 4.94
N ILE A 112 1.93 -4.85 4.44
CA ILE A 112 0.52 -5.22 4.47
C ILE A 112 0.34 -6.44 5.38
N GLY A 113 -0.37 -6.21 6.49
CA GLY A 113 -0.57 -7.17 7.57
C GLY A 113 -1.42 -8.39 7.18
N GLN A 114 -1.38 -9.39 8.05
CA GLN A 114 -2.00 -10.69 7.81
C GLN A 114 -3.52 -10.58 7.61
N ASP A 115 -4.06 -11.42 6.71
CA ASP A 115 -5.49 -11.55 6.42
C ASP A 115 -6.16 -10.21 6.05
N THR A 116 -5.41 -9.30 5.46
CA THR A 116 -5.91 -8.01 4.95
C THR A 116 -6.32 -8.13 3.49
N PHE A 117 -7.47 -7.56 3.16
CA PHE A 117 -8.04 -7.51 1.82
C PHE A 117 -7.84 -6.14 1.19
N ILE A 118 -7.24 -6.12 0.01
CA ILE A 118 -7.08 -4.92 -0.83
C ILE A 118 -7.94 -5.08 -2.07
N GLY A 119 -8.98 -4.25 -2.19
CA GLY A 119 -9.95 -4.25 -3.29
C GLY A 119 -9.36 -3.73 -4.61
N PRO A 120 -10.11 -3.88 -5.72
CA PRO A 120 -9.57 -3.59 -7.04
C PRO A 120 -9.27 -2.10 -7.27
N ASN A 121 -8.31 -1.83 -8.14
CA ASN A 121 -7.89 -0.47 -8.51
C ASN A 121 -7.45 0.41 -7.31
N VAL A 122 -7.00 -0.21 -6.22
CA VAL A 122 -6.36 0.51 -5.10
C VAL A 122 -4.95 0.92 -5.51
N CYS A 123 -4.53 2.12 -5.10
CA CYS A 123 -3.16 2.61 -5.29
C CYS A 123 -2.51 2.83 -3.92
N ILE A 124 -1.36 2.20 -3.69
CA ILE A 124 -0.54 2.32 -2.49
C ILE A 124 0.85 2.74 -2.96
N SER A 125 1.21 4.01 -2.80
CA SER A 125 2.45 4.51 -3.37
C SER A 125 2.98 5.69 -2.58
N GLY A 126 4.29 5.80 -2.52
CA GLY A 126 4.97 6.96 -1.96
C GLY A 126 6.43 6.67 -1.69
N PRO A 127 7.24 7.72 -1.52
CA PRO A 127 8.57 7.62 -0.92
C PRO A 127 8.55 7.49 0.62
N GLY A 128 7.44 7.82 1.31
CA GLY A 128 7.26 7.55 2.75
C GLY A 128 6.76 6.12 3.03
N ASP A 129 7.07 5.60 4.22
CA ASP A 129 6.68 4.25 4.62
C ASP A 129 5.16 4.10 4.77
N ILE A 130 4.62 2.95 4.39
CA ILE A 130 3.18 2.65 4.51
C ILE A 130 3.00 1.34 5.26
N LYS A 131 2.29 1.40 6.39
CA LYS A 131 1.94 0.23 7.18
C LYS A 131 0.43 0.05 7.20
N ILE A 132 -0.05 -1.08 6.71
CA ILE A 132 -1.43 -1.52 6.84
C ILE A 132 -1.45 -2.73 7.78
N GLY A 133 -2.27 -2.65 8.82
CA GLY A 133 -2.42 -3.66 9.86
C GLY A 133 -3.05 -4.96 9.37
N LYS A 134 -3.37 -5.82 10.32
CA LYS A 134 -4.02 -7.12 10.11
C LYS A 134 -5.53 -6.97 9.98
N HIS A 135 -6.17 -7.88 9.27
CA HIS A 135 -7.63 -7.98 9.18
C HIS A 135 -8.30 -6.69 8.64
N CYS A 136 -7.57 -5.88 7.88
CA CYS A 136 -8.12 -4.66 7.30
C CYS A 136 -8.92 -4.98 6.02
N LEU A 137 -9.93 -4.15 5.77
CA LEU A 137 -10.70 -4.18 4.53
C LEU A 137 -10.51 -2.84 3.82
N ILE A 138 -9.78 -2.85 2.70
CA ILE A 138 -9.56 -1.65 1.89
C ILE A 138 -10.39 -1.78 0.62
N ALA A 139 -11.50 -1.04 0.53
CA ALA A 139 -12.40 -1.15 -0.61
C ALA A 139 -11.82 -0.49 -1.88
N ALA A 140 -12.43 -0.81 -3.01
CA ALA A 140 -11.89 -0.46 -4.33
C ALA A 140 -11.74 1.05 -4.55
N HIS A 141 -10.83 1.41 -5.45
CA HIS A 141 -10.48 2.80 -5.80
C HIS A 141 -9.97 3.67 -4.64
N THR A 142 -9.58 3.05 -3.51
CA THR A 142 -8.89 3.75 -2.43
C THR A 142 -7.48 4.14 -2.87
N GLY A 143 -7.03 5.33 -2.47
CA GLY A 143 -5.66 5.79 -2.71
C GLY A 143 -4.96 6.08 -1.38
N ILE A 144 -3.77 5.54 -1.20
CA ILE A 144 -2.93 5.70 0.00
C ILE A 144 -1.60 6.27 -0.47
N TYR A 145 -1.35 7.54 -0.16
CA TYR A 145 -0.23 8.31 -0.70
C TYR A 145 0.64 8.89 0.40
N ALA A 146 1.77 8.23 0.68
CA ALA A 146 2.73 8.63 1.72
C ALA A 146 3.73 9.70 1.21
N ASN A 147 3.20 10.72 0.55
CA ASN A 147 3.90 11.95 0.24
C ASN A 147 2.93 13.07 -0.15
N ASN A 148 3.43 14.30 -0.04
CA ASN A 148 2.79 15.47 -0.64
C ASN A 148 3.86 16.38 -1.26
N HIS A 149 3.50 17.19 -2.26
CA HIS A 149 4.42 18.21 -2.76
C HIS A 149 4.48 19.40 -1.81
N ASN A 150 5.66 19.98 -1.63
CA ASN A 150 5.79 21.28 -0.99
C ASN A 150 5.30 22.36 -1.97
N PHE A 151 4.54 23.33 -1.47
CA PHE A 151 3.95 24.41 -2.29
C PHE A 151 3.95 25.76 -1.58
N THR A 152 4.75 25.90 -0.52
CA THR A 152 4.76 27.11 0.33
C THR A 152 5.45 28.30 -0.32
N ASP A 153 6.39 28.07 -1.24
CA ASP A 153 7.07 29.15 -1.97
C ASP A 153 6.35 29.44 -3.29
N PRO A 154 5.71 30.61 -3.48
CA PRO A 154 5.04 30.94 -4.73
C PRO A 154 6.00 31.35 -5.87
N THR A 155 7.29 31.51 -5.60
CA THR A 155 8.30 31.97 -6.56
C THR A 155 9.04 30.83 -7.27
N GLU A 156 9.02 29.63 -6.68
CA GLU A 156 9.60 28.42 -7.26
C GLU A 156 8.50 27.49 -7.81
N PRO A 157 8.64 26.87 -8.99
CA PRO A 157 7.70 25.85 -9.44
C PRO A 157 7.60 24.68 -8.44
N ILE A 158 6.38 24.27 -8.06
CA ILE A 158 6.07 23.20 -7.07
C ILE A 158 6.96 21.96 -7.22
N LYS A 159 7.23 21.52 -8.46
CA LYS A 159 8.04 20.32 -8.74
C LYS A 159 9.49 20.39 -8.23
N TYR A 160 10.00 21.58 -7.91
CA TYR A 160 11.36 21.79 -7.41
C TYR A 160 11.41 22.05 -5.91
N GLN A 161 10.27 22.33 -5.27
CA GLN A 161 10.20 22.65 -3.83
C GLN A 161 10.34 21.42 -2.91
N GLY A 162 10.46 20.22 -3.49
CA GLY A 162 10.54 18.96 -2.76
C GLY A 162 9.18 18.39 -2.36
N ILE A 163 9.22 17.43 -1.44
CA ILE A 163 8.06 16.64 -0.99
C ILE A 163 8.17 16.34 0.51
N THR A 164 7.03 16.12 1.16
CA THR A 164 6.93 15.44 2.45
C THR A 164 6.88 13.93 2.23
N CYS A 165 7.34 13.16 3.22
CA CYS A 165 7.38 11.69 3.22
C CYS A 165 7.16 11.16 4.64
N GLU A 166 6.15 11.69 5.36
CA GLU A 166 5.93 11.40 6.78
C GLU A 166 5.50 9.95 7.03
N GLY A 167 4.89 9.31 6.02
CA GLY A 167 4.42 7.93 6.09
C GLY A 167 2.95 7.83 6.49
N ILE A 168 2.39 6.62 6.40
CA ILE A 168 0.99 6.33 6.73
C ILE A 168 0.92 5.06 7.57
N VAL A 169 0.13 5.11 8.63
CA VAL A 169 -0.19 3.93 9.45
C VAL A 169 -1.70 3.70 9.46
N ILE A 170 -2.13 2.56 8.95
CA ILE A 170 -3.49 2.03 9.13
C ILE A 170 -3.34 0.86 10.10
N GLU A 171 -3.86 0.99 11.31
CA GLU A 171 -3.81 -0.07 12.31
C GLU A 171 -4.76 -1.23 11.97
N ASP A 172 -4.74 -2.28 12.79
CA ASP A 172 -5.50 -3.51 12.54
C ASP A 172 -7.04 -3.27 12.53
N ASP A 173 -7.78 -4.15 11.87
CA ASP A 173 -9.25 -4.20 11.85
C ASP A 173 -9.91 -2.90 11.34
N CYS A 174 -9.20 -2.13 10.51
CA CYS A 174 -9.76 -0.94 9.88
C CYS A 174 -10.54 -1.29 8.62
N TRP A 175 -11.64 -0.59 8.39
CA TRP A 175 -12.39 -0.64 7.13
C TRP A 175 -12.38 0.72 6.44
N LEU A 176 -11.79 0.77 5.24
CA LEU A 176 -11.84 1.94 4.37
C LEU A 176 -12.85 1.68 3.26
N GLY A 177 -13.90 2.51 3.21
CA GLY A 177 -14.94 2.47 2.19
C GLY A 177 -14.41 2.80 0.79
N HIS A 178 -15.26 2.57 -0.21
CA HIS A 178 -14.89 2.73 -1.62
C HIS A 178 -14.39 4.16 -1.90
N GLY A 179 -13.30 4.30 -2.65
CA GLY A 179 -12.83 5.60 -3.11
C GLY A 179 -12.15 6.48 -2.06
N VAL A 180 -11.86 5.98 -0.85
CA VAL A 180 -11.17 6.75 0.20
C VAL A 180 -9.81 7.26 -0.26
N LYS A 181 -9.36 8.39 0.26
CA LYS A 181 -7.99 8.90 0.09
C LYS A 181 -7.35 9.09 1.46
N VAL A 182 -6.17 8.51 1.66
CA VAL A 182 -5.37 8.70 2.87
C VAL A 182 -4.11 9.46 2.47
N LEU A 183 -3.91 10.62 3.10
CA LEU A 183 -2.77 11.50 2.82
C LEU A 183 -1.62 11.24 3.78
N ASP A 184 -0.44 11.73 3.40
CA ASP A 184 0.81 11.65 4.15
C ASP A 184 0.66 12.13 5.59
N GLY A 185 1.36 11.48 6.52
CA GLY A 185 1.41 11.82 7.94
C GLY A 185 0.25 11.29 8.79
N VAL A 186 -0.67 10.51 8.20
CA VAL A 186 -1.89 10.06 8.89
C VAL A 186 -1.73 8.70 9.55
N THR A 187 -2.20 8.60 10.80
CA THR A 187 -2.51 7.35 11.50
C THR A 187 -4.02 7.12 11.59
N ILE A 188 -4.51 5.99 11.08
CA ILE A 188 -5.89 5.51 11.26
C ILE A 188 -5.87 4.42 12.33
N GLY A 189 -6.42 4.73 13.50
CA GLY A 189 -6.40 3.87 14.68
C GLY A 189 -7.25 2.62 14.53
N ARG A 190 -6.88 1.58 15.27
CA ARG A 190 -7.44 0.22 15.22
C ARG A 190 -8.95 0.22 15.21
N GLY A 191 -9.55 -0.63 14.40
CA GLY A 191 -11.00 -0.81 14.40
C GLY A 191 -11.74 0.40 13.84
N SER A 192 -11.10 1.36 13.17
CA SER A 192 -11.80 2.52 12.63
C SER A 192 -12.49 2.21 11.30
N VAL A 193 -13.58 2.92 11.03
CA VAL A 193 -14.33 2.86 9.77
C VAL A 193 -14.26 4.22 9.09
N ILE A 194 -13.77 4.23 7.86
CA ILE A 194 -13.73 5.42 7.02
C ILE A 194 -14.81 5.27 5.95
N GLY A 195 -15.77 6.20 5.93
CA GLY A 195 -16.85 6.20 4.95
C GLY A 195 -16.35 6.36 3.52
N ALA A 196 -17.12 5.83 2.57
CA ALA A 196 -16.81 5.91 1.15
C ALA A 196 -16.59 7.37 0.69
N GLY A 197 -15.60 7.57 -0.19
CA GLY A 197 -15.25 8.87 -0.76
C GLY A 197 -14.57 9.86 0.19
N ALA A 198 -14.31 9.49 1.45
CA ALA A 198 -13.67 10.40 2.40
C ALA A 198 -12.19 10.68 2.07
N VAL A 199 -11.71 11.88 2.44
CA VAL A 199 -10.30 12.27 2.33
C VAL A 199 -9.74 12.47 3.73
N VAL A 200 -8.93 11.53 4.18
CA VAL A 200 -8.30 11.52 5.51
C VAL A 200 -7.02 12.34 5.46
N THR A 201 -7.04 13.49 6.13
CA THR A 201 -5.95 14.47 6.17
C THR A 201 -5.34 14.65 7.56
N LYS A 202 -5.88 13.94 8.56
CA LYS A 202 -5.48 13.99 9.97
C LYS A 202 -5.74 12.62 10.59
N ASP A 203 -5.06 12.34 11.69
CA ASP A 203 -5.23 11.11 12.45
C ASP A 203 -6.70 10.84 12.81
N ILE A 204 -7.06 9.57 12.75
CA ILE A 204 -8.37 9.06 13.16
C ILE A 204 -8.17 8.20 14.42
N PRO A 205 -8.76 8.58 15.56
CA PRO A 205 -8.62 7.80 16.79
C PRO A 205 -9.16 6.37 16.63
N PRO A 206 -8.64 5.39 17.38
CA PRO A 206 -9.15 4.01 17.35
C PRO A 206 -10.67 3.93 17.55
N PHE A 207 -11.27 2.92 16.92
CA PHE A 207 -12.70 2.62 16.96
C PHE A 207 -13.60 3.76 16.47
N SER A 208 -13.08 4.73 15.71
CA SER A 208 -13.87 5.84 15.20
C SER A 208 -14.62 5.48 13.92
N VAL A 209 -15.73 6.17 13.67
CA VAL A 209 -16.36 6.25 12.34
C VAL A 209 -16.14 7.66 11.81
N ALA A 210 -15.42 7.80 10.70
CA ALA A 210 -15.11 9.09 10.09
C ALA A 210 -15.60 9.17 8.63
N VAL A 211 -16.13 10.33 8.23
CA VAL A 211 -16.68 10.55 6.88
C VAL A 211 -16.35 11.96 6.38
N GLY A 212 -16.46 12.19 5.07
CA GLY A 212 -16.39 13.53 4.47
C GLY A 212 -15.03 13.95 3.90
N ILE A 213 -14.99 15.16 3.35
CA ILE A 213 -13.81 15.80 2.76
C ILE A 213 -13.67 17.20 3.37
N PRO A 214 -12.69 17.43 4.26
CA PRO A 214 -11.83 16.43 4.89
C PRO A 214 -12.62 15.51 5.85
N ALA A 215 -12.10 14.31 6.11
CA ALA A 215 -12.74 13.33 6.99
C ALA A 215 -12.87 13.88 8.42
N ARG A 216 -14.04 13.67 9.03
CA ARG A 216 -14.35 14.03 10.42
C ARG A 216 -14.98 12.85 11.12
N VAL A 217 -14.58 12.63 12.37
CA VAL A 217 -15.16 11.60 13.22
C VAL A 217 -16.59 12.02 13.57
N ILE A 218 -17.56 11.14 13.27
CA ILE A 218 -19.00 11.38 13.51
C ILE A 218 -19.55 10.54 14.66
N LYS A 219 -18.90 9.43 15.02
CA LYS A 219 -19.23 8.62 16.19
C LYS A 219 -18.10 7.67 16.55
N SER A 220 -18.11 7.15 17.78
CA SER A 220 -17.33 5.97 18.15
C SER A 220 -18.10 4.67 17.87
N ARG A 221 -17.38 3.59 17.56
CA ARG A 221 -17.89 2.21 17.46
C ARG A 221 -17.95 1.51 18.82
N ASP A 222 -17.15 1.94 19.79
CA ASP A 222 -17.08 1.33 21.14
C ASP A 222 -18.10 1.92 22.13
N GLY A 223 -18.98 2.81 21.66
CA GLY A 223 -20.03 3.42 22.48
C GLY A 223 -19.53 4.54 23.40
N LYS A 224 -18.24 4.88 23.40
CA LYS A 224 -17.75 6.07 24.11
C LYS A 224 -18.19 7.32 23.36
N GLU A 225 -18.77 8.26 24.09
CA GLU A 225 -19.14 9.56 23.57
C GLU A 225 -17.88 10.28 23.07
N LEU A 226 -17.95 10.89 21.89
CA LEU A 226 -16.84 11.68 21.38
C LEU A 226 -16.62 12.83 22.36
N ALA A 227 -15.43 12.93 22.94
CA ALA A 227 -15.03 14.12 23.68
C ALA A 227 -15.18 15.30 22.71
N GLN A 228 -16.22 16.11 22.90
CA GLN A 228 -16.53 17.24 22.04
C GLN A 228 -15.28 18.11 21.96
N SER A 229 -14.77 18.31 20.74
CA SER A 229 -13.77 19.33 20.49
C SER A 229 -14.40 20.65 20.93
N THR A 230 -13.85 21.23 22.00
CA THR A 230 -14.17 22.57 22.49
C THR A 230 -14.10 23.55 21.32
N GLU A 231 -15.26 23.95 20.81
CA GLU A 231 -15.37 25.17 20.05
C GLU A 231 -14.90 26.29 21.00
N LEU A 232 -13.80 26.95 20.64
CA LEU A 232 -13.42 28.21 21.28
C LEU A 232 -14.63 29.16 21.10
N PRO A 233 -15.14 29.77 22.18
CA PRO A 233 -16.25 30.70 22.05
C PRO A 233 -15.84 31.80 21.08
N MET A 234 -16.66 32.03 20.05
CA MET A 234 -16.53 33.21 19.22
C MET A 234 -16.52 34.43 20.15
N SER A 235 -15.40 35.15 20.14
CA SER A 235 -15.28 36.40 20.86
C SER A 235 -16.29 37.38 20.26
N SER A 236 -17.40 37.56 20.95
CA SER A 236 -18.29 38.70 20.76
C SER A 236 -17.65 39.92 21.44
N SER A 237 -17.04 40.80 20.64
CA SER A 237 -16.72 42.20 20.95
C SER A 237 -15.97 42.81 19.75
N ASN A 238 -16.31 43.96 19.16
CA ASN A 238 -17.34 44.98 19.35
C ASN A 238 -17.76 45.51 17.97
#